data_AF-A0A914L6A1-F1
#
_entry.id   AF-A0A914L6A1-F1
#
_cell.length_a   1.000
_cell.length_b   1.000
_cell.length_c   1.000
_cell.angle_alpha   90.00
_cell.angle_beta   90.00
_cell.angle_gamma   90.00
#
_symmetry.space_group_name_H-M   'P 1'
#
loop_
_entity.id
_entity.type
_entity.pdbx_description
1 polymer ?
#
loop_
_entity_poly.entity_id
_entity_poly.type
_entity_poly.pdbx_seq_one_letter_code
_entity_poly.pdbx_strand_id
1 'polypeptide(L)'
;MLDHAFDGYNVCIFAYGQTGSGKSYTMSDCSFLSKINSFILVGKVNDLEEMGMIPRLCRDLFSRISENRENQQLNYTVEVQVFF
;
A
#
# COMPACT_ATOMS: atom_id res chain seq x y z
N MET A 1 -8.97 -4.40 8.15
CA MET A 1 -7.70 -3.76 8.60
C MET A 1 -7.76 -2.26 8.39
N LEU A 2 -7.94 -1.80 7.15
CA LEU A 2 -8.11 -0.37 6.86
C LEU A 2 -9.34 0.23 7.55
N ASP A 3 -10.45 -0.49 7.67
CA ASP A 3 -11.64 0.01 8.38
C ASP A 3 -11.31 0.40 9.83
N HIS A 4 -10.55 -0.43 10.56
CA HIS A 4 -10.09 -0.09 11.91
C HIS A 4 -9.15 1.12 11.93
N ALA A 5 -8.32 1.31 10.90
CA ALA A 5 -7.48 2.51 10.80
C ALA A 5 -8.31 3.78 10.60
N PHE A 6 -9.41 3.71 9.84
CA PHE A 6 -10.36 4.82 9.66
C PHE A 6 -11.25 5.05 10.89
N ASP A 7 -11.56 4.00 11.66
CA ASP A 7 -12.23 4.12 12.97
C ASP A 7 -11.33 4.75 14.05
N GLY A 8 -10.05 5.01 13.75
CA GLY A 8 -9.09 5.64 14.67
C GLY A 8 -8.27 4.66 15.50
N TYR A 9 -8.27 3.36 15.17
CA TYR A 9 -7.41 2.38 15.82
C TYR A 9 -6.03 2.31 15.15
N ASN A 10 -4.99 2.21 15.96
CA ASN A 10 -3.63 1.96 15.47
C ASN A 10 -3.52 0.52 14.99
N VAL A 11 -3.13 0.33 13.74
CA VAL A 11 -2.93 -1.00 13.15
C VAL A 11 -1.46 -1.22 12.79
N CYS A 12 -0.95 -2.42 13.07
CA CYS A 12 0.43 -2.79 12.78
C CYS A 12 0.49 -4.15 12.06
N ILE A 13 1.34 -4.26 11.04
CA ILE A 13 1.65 -5.53 10.35
C ILE A 13 3.12 -5.85 10.57
N PHE A 14 3.39 -7.07 11.01
CA PHE A 14 4.74 -7.63 11.08
C PHE A 14 4.87 -8.80 10.10
N ALA A 15 5.96 -8.83 9.35
CA ALA A 15 6.36 -10.03 8.61
C ALA A 15 7.50 -10.73 9.35
N TYR A 16 7.29 -11.98 9.73
CA TYR A 16 8.28 -12.85 10.37
C TYR A 16 8.53 -14.10 9.53
N GLY A 17 9.69 -14.74 9.73
CA GLY A 17 10.11 -15.91 8.96
C GLY A 17 11.60 -15.93 8.67
N GLN A 18 12.10 -17.05 8.14
CA GLN A 18 13.52 -17.28 7.87
C GLN A 18 14.07 -16.38 6.74
N THR A 19 15.35 -16.01 6.78
CA THR A 19 16.01 -15.32 5.65
C THR A 19 15.91 -16.16 4.38
N GLY A 20 15.49 -15.55 3.27
CA GLY A 20 15.20 -16.25 2.02
C GLY A 20 13.72 -16.68 1.83
N SER A 21 12.87 -16.54 2.85
CA SER A 21 11.43 -16.88 2.76
C SER A 21 10.56 -15.83 2.06
N GLY A 22 11.16 -14.85 1.38
CA GLY A 22 10.41 -13.83 0.62
C GLY A 22 9.69 -12.75 1.45
N LYS A 23 10.00 -12.54 2.74
CA LYS A 23 9.33 -11.51 3.57
C LYS A 23 9.36 -10.10 2.94
N SER A 24 10.54 -9.66 2.51
CA SER A 24 10.71 -8.36 1.85
C SER A 24 10.00 -8.32 0.49
N TYR A 25 9.92 -9.46 -0.20
CA TYR A 25 9.17 -9.62 -1.45
C TYR A 25 7.66 -9.47 -1.20
N THR A 26 7.12 -10.08 -0.15
CA THR A 26 5.70 -9.95 0.23
C THR A 26 5.36 -8.55 0.73
N MET A 27 6.25 -7.91 1.50
CA MET A 27 5.97 -6.61 2.13
C MET A 27 6.19 -5.43 1.18
N SER A 28 7.39 -5.32 0.60
CA SER A 28 7.84 -4.15 -0.17
C SER A 28 7.92 -4.39 -1.67
N ASP A 29 7.71 -5.63 -2.12
CA ASP A 29 7.75 -6.03 -3.53
C ASP A 29 9.17 -6.04 -4.14
N CYS A 30 9.44 -6.97 -5.05
CA CYS A 30 10.65 -7.00 -5.88
C CYS A 30 10.41 -6.39 -7.27
N SER A 31 9.14 -6.23 -7.67
CA SER A 31 8.75 -5.64 -8.96
C SER A 31 8.84 -4.11 -9.00
N PHE A 32 9.17 -3.43 -7.88
CA PHE A 32 9.43 -1.99 -7.87
C PHE A 32 10.59 -1.61 -8.82
N LEU A 33 11.63 -2.45 -8.90
CA LEU A 33 12.77 -2.26 -9.82
C LEU A 33 12.42 -2.61 -11.28
N SER A 34 11.46 -3.49 -11.53
CA SER A 34 11.02 -3.81 -12.89
C SER A 34 10.11 -2.71 -13.47
N LYS A 35 9.42 -1.95 -12.60
CA LYS A 35 8.46 -0.90 -12.98
C LYS A 35 9.05 0.48 -13.24
N ILE A 36 10.28 0.80 -12.79
CA ILE A 36 10.92 2.08 -13.13
C ILE A 36 11.10 2.29 -14.64
N ASN A 37 11.20 1.22 -15.44
CA ASN A 37 11.23 1.31 -16.90
C ASN A 37 9.83 1.25 -17.57
N SER A 38 8.75 1.04 -16.81
CA SER A 38 7.37 0.88 -17.30
C SER A 38 6.39 1.90 -16.71
N PHE A 39 6.88 2.93 -16.01
CA PHE A 39 6.09 4.00 -15.41
C PHE A 39 5.21 4.77 -16.43
N ILE A 40 5.52 4.69 -17.73
CA ILE A 40 4.74 5.30 -18.81
C ILE A 40 3.44 4.53 -19.12
N LEU A 41 3.31 3.26 -18.70
CA LEU A 41 2.15 2.43 -19.01
C LEU A 41 1.23 2.24 -17.80
N VAL A 42 0.67 3.35 -17.31
CA VAL A 42 -0.40 3.40 -16.29
C VAL A 42 -1.68 2.63 -16.70
N GLY A 43 -1.71 1.99 -17.89
CA GLY A 43 -2.89 1.36 -18.47
C GLY A 43 -3.00 -0.17 -18.40
N LYS A 44 -2.02 -0.93 -17.87
CA LYS A 44 -2.16 -2.40 -17.80
C LYS A 44 -2.76 -2.87 -16.47
N VAL A 45 -4.06 -3.14 -16.54
CA VAL A 45 -4.98 -3.65 -15.49
C VAL A 45 -4.65 -5.08 -14.99
N ASN A 46 -3.49 -5.66 -15.34
CA ASN A 46 -3.13 -7.04 -14.96
C ASN A 46 -2.06 -7.12 -13.84
N ASP A 47 -1.66 -5.98 -13.27
CA ASP A 47 -0.50 -5.84 -12.37
C ASP A 47 -0.84 -5.96 -10.86
N LEU A 48 -2.04 -6.40 -10.53
CA LEU A 48 -2.53 -6.44 -9.14
C LEU A 48 -1.99 -7.66 -8.37
N GLU A 49 -1.82 -8.81 -9.04
CA GLU A 49 -1.48 -10.08 -8.38
C GLU A 49 -0.03 -10.13 -7.88
N GLU A 50 0.89 -9.41 -8.53
CA GLU A 50 2.30 -9.37 -8.13
C GLU A 50 2.62 -8.24 -7.14
N MET A 51 1.68 -7.34 -6.87
CA MET A 51 1.93 -6.19 -6.01
C MET A 51 2.12 -6.59 -4.53
N GLY A 52 3.16 -6.10 -3.87
CA GLY A 52 3.42 -6.28 -2.45
C GLY A 52 2.34 -5.67 -1.55
N MET A 53 2.35 -6.04 -0.27
CA MET A 53 1.33 -5.62 0.71
C MET A 53 1.30 -4.11 0.94
N ILE A 54 2.46 -3.44 1.03
CA ILE A 54 2.54 -1.98 1.26
C ILE A 54 1.83 -1.20 0.13
N PRO A 55 2.20 -1.35 -1.16
CA PRO A 55 1.58 -0.57 -2.23
C PRO A 55 0.09 -0.91 -2.46
N ARG A 56 -0.36 -2.14 -2.12
CA ARG A 56 -1.80 -2.47 -2.08
C ARG A 56 -2.52 -1.66 -1.00
N LEU A 57 -1.99 -1.66 0.22
CA LEU A 57 -2.56 -0.92 1.34
C LEU A 57 -2.64 0.59 1.05
N CYS A 58 -1.58 1.17 0.48
CA CYS A 58 -1.57 2.59 0.12
C CYS A 58 -2.65 2.92 -0.91
N ARG A 59 -2.82 2.09 -1.94
CA ARG A 59 -3.86 2.30 -2.96
C ARG A 59 -5.26 2.29 -2.35
N ASP A 60 -5.56 1.27 -1.55
CA ASP A 60 -6.86 1.12 -0.91
C ASP A 60 -7.14 2.28 0.06
N LEU A 61 -6.11 2.73 0.80
CA LEU A 61 -6.20 3.90 1.67
C LEU A 61 -6.55 5.17 0.89
N PHE A 62 -5.85 5.46 -0.20
CA PHE A 62 -6.14 6.63 -1.04
C PHE A 62 -7.49 6.53 -1.77
N SER A 63 -7.91 5.34 -2.20
CA SER A 63 -9.25 5.13 -2.78
C SER A 63 -10.34 5.48 -1.77
N ARG A 64 -10.22 4.96 -0.54
CA ARG A 64 -11.18 5.21 0.54
C ARG A 64 -11.22 6.68 0.97
N ILE A 65 -10.07 7.36 1.03
CA ILE A 65 -10.01 8.80 1.30
C ILE A 65 -10.74 9.59 0.19
N SER A 66 -10.60 9.16 -1.06
CA SER A 66 -11.22 9.82 -2.22
C SER A 66 -12.74 9.64 -2.23
N GLU A 67 -13.24 8.44 -1.92
CA GLU A 67 -14.67 8.14 -1.76
C GLU A 67 -15.29 8.92 -0.58
N ASN A 68 -14.58 9.00 0.55
CA ASN A 68 -15.07 9.72 1.72
C ASN A 68 -14.99 11.25 1.60
N ARG A 69 -14.33 11.79 0.58
CA ARG A 69 -14.18 13.23 0.36
C ARG A 69 -15.49 13.92 0.00
N GLU A 70 -16.45 13.19 -0.56
CA GLU A 70 -17.79 13.69 -0.87
C GLU A 70 -18.58 14.08 0.39
N ASN A 71 -18.25 13.50 1.55
CA ASN A 71 -18.94 13.73 2.82
C ASN A 71 -18.43 14.95 3.63
N GLN A 72 -17.69 15.88 3.00
CA GLN A 72 -17.33 17.26 3.41
C GLN A 72 -16.85 17.58 4.85
N GLN A 73 -16.79 16.64 5.80
CA GLN A 73 -16.50 16.93 7.21
C GLN A 73 -15.14 16.44 7.71
N LEU A 74 -14.35 15.75 6.89
CA LEU A 74 -13.09 15.12 7.33
C LEU A 74 -11.91 15.54 6.45
N ASN A 75 -10.89 16.14 7.08
CA ASN A 75 -9.60 16.42 6.47
C ASN A 75 -8.61 15.31 6.85
N TYR A 76 -8.02 14.65 5.84
CA TYR A 76 -7.04 13.60 6.03
C TYR A 76 -5.65 14.10 5.65
N THR A 77 -4.67 13.93 6.55
CA THR A 77 -3.25 14.13 6.27
C THR A 77 -2.56 12.78 6.36
N VAL A 78 -1.82 12.41 5.31
CA VAL A 78 -1.11 11.12 5.24
C VAL A 78 0.38 11.38 5.29
N GLU A 79 1.07 10.74 6.23
CA GLU A 79 2.53 10.78 6.37
C GLU A 79 3.11 9.37 6.23
N VAL A 80 4.23 9.25 5.51
CA VAL A 80 4.91 7.96 5.28
C VAL A 80 6.37 8.11 5.71
N GLN A 81 6.85 7.17 6.52
CA GLN A 81 8.24 7.13 7.00
C GLN A 81 8.82 5.74 6.72
N VAL A 82 10.02 5.70 6.13
CA VAL A 82 10.78 4.47 5.89
C VAL A 82 12.09 4.55 6.65
N PHE A 83 12.32 3.58 7.53
CA PHE A 83 13.57 3.43 8.27
C PHE A 83 14.39 2.32 7.60
N PHE A 84 15.67 2.62 7.31
CA PHE A 84 16.64 1.67 6.73
C PHE A 84 17.56 1.12 7.81
#